data_AF-A0A285L5F0-F1
#
_entry.id   AF-A0A285L5F0-F1
#
_cell.length_a   1.000
_cell.length_b   1.000
_cell.length_c   1.000
_cell.angle_alpha   90.00
_cell.angle_beta   90.00
_cell.angle_gamma   90.00
#
_symmetry.space_group_name_H-M   'P 1'
#
loop_
_entity.id
_entity.type
_entity.pdbx_description
1 polymer ?
#
loop_
_entity_poly.entity_id
_entity_poly.type
_entity_poly.pdbx_seq_one_letter_code
_entity_poly.pdbx_strand_id
1 'polypeptide(L)'
;MSEITTDLAWYPPEFPAQGRLPSQAALVGKNCKQQESLERIYRNELCKADNKLVDMPCCKTLHISLFFDGTGNNLNNDMSQC
;
A
#
# COMPACT_ATOMS: atom_id res chain seq x y z
N MET A 1 -1.34 16.35 -27.92
CA MET A 1 -1.41 14.95 -28.37
C MET A 1 -0.55 14.14 -27.42
N SER A 2 -1.10 13.11 -26.77
CA SER A 2 -0.33 12.26 -25.87
C SER A 2 0.66 11.42 -26.68
N GLU A 3 1.91 11.34 -26.22
CA GLU A 3 2.95 10.51 -26.84
C GLU A 3 2.60 9.03 -26.77
N ILE A 4 2.91 8.28 -27.83
CA ILE A 4 2.69 6.83 -27.88
C ILE A 4 3.81 6.14 -27.09
N THR A 5 3.43 5.40 -26.05
CA THR A 5 4.36 4.59 -25.26
C THR A 5 4.86 3.40 -26.08
N THR A 6 6.18 3.23 -26.19
CA THR A 6 6.84 2.15 -26.96
C THR A 6 7.35 1.01 -26.09
N ASP A 7 6.96 0.97 -24.82
CA ASP A 7 7.40 -0.05 -23.87
C ASP A 7 6.95 -1.46 -24.28
N LEU A 8 7.81 -2.45 -24.01
CA LEU A 8 7.50 -3.87 -24.25
C LEU A 8 6.37 -4.34 -23.32
N ALA A 9 5.35 -4.97 -23.89
CA ALA A 9 4.29 -5.62 -23.13
C ALA A 9 4.69 -7.05 -22.74
N TRP A 10 4.43 -7.42 -21.49
CA TRP A 10 4.70 -8.77 -20.96
C TRP A 10 3.41 -9.56 -20.77
N TYR A 11 3.48 -10.87 -21.00
CA TYR A 11 2.38 -11.78 -20.68
C TYR A 11 2.17 -11.86 -19.15
N PRO A 12 0.93 -11.96 -18.65
CA PRO A 12 0.69 -12.11 -17.21
C PRO A 12 1.38 -13.37 -16.66
N PRO A 13 1.95 -13.31 -15.45
CA PRO A 13 2.54 -14.48 -14.83
C PRO A 13 1.49 -15.55 -14.54
N GLU A 14 1.91 -16.82 -14.54
CA GLU A 14 1.04 -17.93 -14.17
C GLU A 14 0.43 -17.72 -12.77
N PHE A 15 -0.83 -18.14 -12.61
CA PHE A 15 -1.52 -17.99 -11.35
C PHE A 15 -1.04 -19.05 -10.34
N PRO A 16 -0.60 -18.66 -9.13
CA PRO A 16 -0.10 -19.61 -8.15
C PRO A 16 -1.22 -20.51 -7.61
N ALA A 17 -0.95 -21.81 -7.46
CA ALA A 17 -1.92 -22.79 -6.97
C ALA A 17 -2.46 -22.46 -5.58
N GLN A 18 -1.62 -21.88 -4.72
CA GLN A 18 -1.96 -21.46 -3.35
C GLN A 18 -2.67 -20.09 -3.28
N GLY A 19 -2.90 -19.42 -4.42
CA GLY A 19 -3.43 -18.05 -4.46
C GLY A 19 -2.39 -16.98 -4.10
N ARG A 20 -2.83 -15.71 -4.08
CA ARG A 20 -1.96 -14.54 -3.84
C ARG A 20 -2.12 -13.91 -2.45
N LEU A 21 -3.09 -14.37 -1.66
CA LEU A 21 -3.30 -13.85 -0.31
C LEU A 21 -2.22 -14.40 0.63
N PRO A 22 -1.66 -13.57 1.53
CA PRO A 22 -0.60 -13.99 2.41
C PRO A 22 -1.12 -14.99 3.45
N SER A 23 -0.43 -16.12 3.59
CA SER A 23 -0.69 -17.13 4.63
C SER A 23 0.20 -16.96 5.87
N GLN A 24 1.24 -16.12 5.79
CA GLN A 24 2.22 -15.91 6.85
C GLN A 24 2.07 -14.53 7.48
N ALA A 25 1.94 -14.48 8.81
CA ALA A 25 1.83 -13.22 9.57
C ALA A 25 3.03 -12.28 9.35
N ALA A 26 4.22 -12.83 9.09
CA ALA A 26 5.42 -12.03 8.82
C ALA A 26 5.28 -11.14 7.57
N LEU A 27 4.54 -11.58 6.54
CA LEU A 27 4.29 -10.79 5.33
C LEU A 27 3.39 -9.60 5.62
N VAL A 28 2.34 -9.81 6.42
CA VAL A 28 1.45 -8.73 6.88
C VAL A 28 2.23 -7.73 7.74
N GLY A 29 3.02 -8.22 8.70
CA GLY A 29 3.85 -7.38 9.55
C GLY A 29 4.89 -6.56 8.77
N LYS A 30 5.42 -7.09 7.67
CA LYS A 30 6.30 -6.33 6.76
C LYS A 30 5.55 -5.18 6.09
N ASN A 31 4.32 -5.40 5.62
CA ASN A 31 3.50 -4.34 5.02
C ASN A 31 3.14 -3.26 6.05
N CYS A 32 2.78 -3.63 7.28
CA CYS A 32 2.53 -2.66 8.36
C CYS A 32 3.77 -1.78 8.62
N LYS A 33 4.97 -2.37 8.68
CA LYS A 33 6.21 -1.61 8.84
C LYS A 33 6.47 -0.63 7.70
N GLN A 34 6.04 -0.95 6.47
CA GLN A 34 6.16 -0.04 5.32
C GLN A 34 5.20 1.15 5.45
N GLN A 35 3.97 0.92 5.90
CA GLN A 35 2.99 1.98 6.14
C GLN A 35 3.44 2.96 7.22
N GLU A 36 4.19 2.50 8.23
CA GLU A 36 4.74 3.30 9.33
C GLU A 36 6.13 3.93 9.03
N SER A 37 6.63 3.81 7.80
CA SER A 37 8.01 4.19 7.48
C SER A 37 8.29 5.68 7.72
N LEU A 38 7.32 6.55 7.44
CA LEU A 38 7.47 8.00 7.61
C LEU A 38 7.49 8.41 9.10
N GLU A 39 6.66 7.80 9.94
CA GLU A 39 6.70 8.04 11.40
C GLU A 39 8.05 7.62 11.99
N ARG A 40 8.63 6.53 11.49
CA ARG A 40 9.96 6.06 11.92
C ARG A 40 11.06 7.02 11.48
N ILE A 41 11.00 7.51 10.24
CA ILE A 41 11.95 8.51 9.72
C ILE A 41 11.87 9.77 10.58
N TYR A 42 10.67 10.30 10.81
CA TYR A 42 10.45 11.48 11.64
C TYR A 42 10.98 11.30 13.07
N ARG A 43 10.70 10.16 13.70
CA ARG A 43 11.28 9.83 15.02
C ARG A 43 12.81 9.83 14.99
N ASN A 44 13.41 9.24 13.96
CA ASN A 44 14.86 9.19 13.83
C ASN A 44 15.48 10.58 13.66
N GLU A 45 14.79 11.50 12.97
CA GLU A 45 15.19 12.89 12.85
C GLU A 45 15.17 13.60 14.21
N LEU A 46 14.12 13.38 15.01
CA LEU A 46 14.04 13.91 16.38
C LEU A 46 15.16 13.34 17.27
N CYS A 47 15.44 12.03 17.18
CA CYS A 47 16.54 11.41 17.92
C CYS A 47 17.90 12.06 17.59
N LYS A 48 18.13 12.34 16.30
CA LYS A 48 19.36 13.02 15.84
C LYS A 48 19.42 14.46 16.32
N ALA A 49 18.31 15.18 16.30
CA ALA A 49 18.24 16.57 16.73
C ALA A 49 18.50 16.72 18.24
N ASP A 50 18.02 15.78 19.07
CA ASP A 50 18.13 15.84 20.54
C ASP A 50 19.31 15.00 21.08
N ASN A 51 20.11 14.40 20.19
CA ASN A 51 21.24 13.51 20.47
C ASN A 51 20.93 12.42 21.52
N LYS A 52 19.69 11.92 21.52
CA LYS A 52 19.22 10.85 22.40
C LYS A 52 18.10 10.06 21.73
N LEU A 53 17.82 8.88 22.26
CA LEU A 53 16.62 8.14 21.86
C LEU A 53 15.39 8.84 22.43
N VAL A 54 14.54 9.35 21.54
CA VAL A 54 13.24 9.89 21.92
C VAL A 54 12.16 8.82 21.82
N ASP A 55 11.11 9.00 22.62
CA ASP A 55 9.89 8.22 22.53
C ASP A 55 9.22 8.43 21.16
N MET A 56 8.32 7.51 20.80
CA MET A 56 7.57 7.64 19.55
C MET A 56 6.65 8.87 19.66
N PRO A 57 6.80 9.87 18.77
CA PRO A 57 5.89 11.01 18.76
C PRO A 57 4.47 10.54 18.42
N CYS A 58 3.46 11.23 18.95
CA CYS A 58 2.05 10.96 18.69
C CYS A 58 1.60 11.43 17.27
N CYS A 59 2.35 11.04 16.24
CA CYS A 59 2.07 11.34 14.84
C CYS A 59 1.58 10.10 14.08
N LYS A 60 0.83 10.32 13.00
CA LYS A 60 0.40 9.27 12.06
C LYS A 60 0.41 9.78 10.62
N THR A 61 0.81 8.90 9.70
CA THR A 61 0.74 9.12 8.27
C THR A 61 -0.69 8.91 7.79
N LEU A 62 -1.25 9.88 7.06
CA LEU A 62 -2.54 9.74 6.40
C LEU A 62 -2.34 9.06 5.04
N HIS A 63 -2.77 7.80 4.93
CA HIS A 63 -2.79 7.05 3.67
C HIS A 63 -4.19 7.13 3.04
N ILE A 64 -4.29 7.70 1.85
CA ILE A 64 -5.56 7.84 1.11
C ILE A 64 -5.53 6.90 -0.10
N SER A 65 -6.54 6.04 -0.22
CA SER A 65 -6.72 5.19 -1.39
C SER A 65 -7.95 5.65 -2.18
N LEU A 66 -7.74 6.01 -3.43
CA LEU A 66 -8.79 6.38 -4.37
C LEU A 66 -8.94 5.25 -5.39
N PHE A 67 -10.15 4.73 -5.52
CA PHE A 67 -10.47 3.65 -6.44
C PHE A 67 -11.45 4.16 -7.49
N PHE A 68 -11.12 3.97 -8.76
CA PHE A 68 -11.97 4.33 -9.89
C PHE A 68 -12.36 3.02 -10.59
N ASP A 69 -13.65 2.74 -10.64
CA ASP A 69 -14.18 1.50 -11.18
C ASP A 69 -14.38 1.58 -12.70
N GLY A 70 -14.58 0.41 -13.31
CA GLY A 70 -14.82 0.25 -14.74
C GLY A 70 -16.18 0.76 -15.19
N THR A 71 -16.31 0.98 -16.49
CA THR A 71 -17.57 1.36 -17.14
C THR A 71 -18.67 0.35 -16.83
N GLY A 72 -19.79 0.83 -16.25
CA GLY A 72 -20.94 -0.01 -15.94
C GLY A 72 -20.85 -0.77 -14.62
N ASN A 73 -19.74 -0.68 -13.89
CA ASN A 73 -19.62 -1.27 -12.55
C ASN A 73 -20.22 -0.32 -11.50
N ASN A 74 -21.08 -0.87 -10.64
CA ASN A 74 -21.69 -0.15 -9.52
C ASN A 74 -21.80 -1.11 -8.34
N LEU A 75 -20.83 -1.03 -7.41
CA LEU A 75 -20.75 -1.91 -6.25
C LEU A 75 -22.08 -2.10 -5.51
N ASN A 76 -22.84 -1.00 -5.32
CA ASN A 76 -24.10 -1.06 -4.60
C ASN A 76 -25.16 -1.83 -5.38
N ASN A 77 -25.25 -1.61 -6.69
CA ASN A 77 -26.22 -2.28 -7.54
C ASN A 77 -25.84 -3.75 -7.78
N ASP A 78 -24.56 -4.01 -8.04
CA ASP A 78 -24.02 -5.32 -8.41
C ASP A 78 -24.04 -6.30 -7.23
N MET A 79 -23.90 -5.80 -6.00
CA MET A 79 -23.90 -6.64 -4.79
C MET A 79 -25.28 -6.72 -4.10
N SER A 80 -26.29 -6.01 -4.59
CA SER A 80 -27.61 -5.88 -3.94
C SER A 80 -28.62 -6.99 -4.26
N GLN A 81 -28.23 -8.05 -4.97
CA GLN A 81 -29.11 -9.20 -5.23
C GLN A 81 -28.65 -10.44 -4.45
N CYS A 82 -29.26 -10.63 -3.28
CA CYS A 82 -29.40 -11.92 -2.60
C CYS A 82 -30.86 -12.09 -2.19
#